data_AF-T1BW05-F1
#
_entry.id   AF-T1BW05-F1
#
_cell.length_a   1.000
_cell.length_b   1.000
_cell.length_c   1.000
_cell.angle_alpha   90.00
_cell.angle_beta   90.00
_cell.angle_gamma   90.00
#
_symmetry.space_group_name_H-M   'P 1'
#
loop_
_entity.id
_entity.type
_entity.pdbx_description
1 polymer ?
#
loop_
_entity_poly.entity_id
_entity_poly.type
_entity_poly.pdbx_seq_one_letter_code
_entity_poly.pdbx_strand_id
1 'polypeptide(L)'
;MICVHGVVFAHYTVGDRAAEAYAMITLCESGYPSQVQIARSFGYLRRYQERFEAGGMGAWARDAGRRVGTRIGSRKDRGRDQTILHLKTKGMSNRAIAGRLGVVEKAIRKRLRRLGWKPSGPIAQPCLSFEQQTTADAVSAVEVTASAQGISGNAPGATAERGEEDALEAELTRLDPDPLDRSTDRLLAKMGLIEDAAPIFAPAANLPMAGALLAIPSLVASGVLPIARKLYGSLGPAFYGLRTTLVAYLLLALLRIPRPEALKEPAPATL
;
A
#
# COMPACT_ATOMS: atom_id res chain seq x y z
N MET A 1 -1.30 0.51 35.17
CA MET A 1 -0.75 0.30 36.53
C MET A 1 -0.90 -1.18 36.87
N ILE A 2 0.18 -1.85 37.29
CA ILE A 2 0.19 -3.26 37.71
C ILE A 2 0.41 -3.30 39.22
N CYS A 3 -0.45 -4.02 39.94
CA CYS A 3 -0.34 -4.23 41.38
C CYS A 3 -0.16 -5.71 41.69
N VAL A 4 0.74 -6.03 42.62
CA VAL A 4 1.00 -7.39 43.10
C VAL A 4 0.78 -7.36 44.62
N HIS A 5 -0.14 -8.18 45.13
CA HIS A 5 -0.47 -8.24 46.56
C HIS A 5 -0.79 -6.87 47.20
N GLY A 6 -1.43 -5.97 46.45
CA GLY A 6 -1.79 -4.62 46.92
C GLY A 6 -0.67 -3.58 46.85
N VAL A 7 0.54 -3.96 46.43
CA VAL A 7 1.66 -3.04 46.20
C VAL A 7 1.75 -2.70 44.71
N VAL A 8 2.01 -1.44 44.41
CA VAL A 8 2.22 -0.96 43.03
C VAL A 8 3.56 -1.49 42.52
N PHE A 9 3.52 -2.39 41.56
CA PHE A 9 4.72 -3.01 40.98
C PHE A 9 5.27 -2.20 39.81
N ALA A 10 4.39 -1.72 38.93
CA ALA A 10 4.79 -0.90 37.79
C ALA A 10 3.67 0.08 37.39
N HIS A 11 4.06 1.29 37.03
CA HIS A 11 3.18 2.30 36.44
C HIS A 11 3.70 2.67 35.06
N TYR A 12 2.85 2.53 34.04
CA TYR A 12 3.13 2.91 32.66
C TYR A 12 1.88 3.51 32.03
N THR A 13 2.08 4.32 30.99
CA THR A 13 1.00 4.96 30.24
C THR A 13 0.38 3.97 29.25
N VAL A 14 -0.94 4.03 29.07
CA VAL A 14 -1.65 3.16 28.12
C VAL A 14 -1.21 3.53 26.71
N GLY A 15 -0.41 2.65 26.09
CA GLY A 15 0.19 2.87 24.77
C GLY A 15 1.71 2.67 24.73
N ASP A 16 2.38 2.74 25.89
CA ASP A 16 3.81 2.43 25.99
C ASP A 16 4.03 0.92 26.05
N ARG A 17 4.14 0.32 24.86
CA ARG A 17 4.36 -1.13 24.71
C ARG A 17 5.73 -1.58 25.19
N ALA A 18 6.72 -0.69 25.28
CA ALA A 18 8.06 -1.04 25.75
C ALA A 18 8.06 -1.11 27.28
N ALA A 19 7.49 -0.12 27.95
CA ALA A 19 7.31 -0.14 29.41
C ALA A 19 6.39 -1.28 29.86
N GLU A 20 5.34 -1.58 29.08
CA GLU A 20 4.46 -2.73 29.31
C GLU A 20 5.23 -4.06 29.23
N ALA A 21 6.04 -4.27 28.19
CA ALA A 21 6.84 -5.49 28.01
C ALA A 21 7.91 -5.65 29.09
N TYR A 22 8.58 -4.55 29.46
CA TYR A 22 9.55 -4.54 30.56
C TYR A 22 8.89 -4.96 31.88
N ALA A 23 7.75 -4.34 32.22
CA ALA A 23 7.02 -4.68 33.43
C ALA A 23 6.60 -6.17 33.45
N MET A 24 6.18 -6.75 32.32
CA MET A 24 5.85 -8.18 32.25
C MET A 24 7.05 -9.09 32.53
N ILE A 25 8.23 -8.75 32.03
CA ILE A 25 9.43 -9.58 32.19
C ILE A 25 9.99 -9.45 33.60
N THR A 26 10.09 -8.23 34.14
CA THR A 26 10.48 -8.03 35.54
C THR A 26 9.52 -8.74 36.49
N LEU A 27 8.22 -8.76 36.17
CA LEU A 27 7.21 -9.51 36.92
C LEU A 27 7.42 -11.03 36.81
N CYS A 28 7.81 -11.55 35.65
CA CYS A 28 8.16 -12.96 35.48
C CYS A 28 9.45 -13.35 36.22
N GLU A 29 10.48 -12.50 36.17
CA GLU A 29 11.76 -12.70 36.86
C GLU A 29 11.62 -12.63 38.38
N SER A 30 10.75 -11.76 38.87
CA SER A 30 10.46 -11.62 40.29
C SER A 30 9.80 -12.84 40.93
N GLY A 31 9.29 -13.78 40.11
CA GLY A 31 8.71 -15.04 40.57
C GLY A 31 7.37 -14.92 41.30
N TYR A 32 6.76 -13.72 41.40
CA TYR A 32 5.51 -13.52 42.12
C TYR A 32 4.29 -14.18 41.44
N PRO A 33 4.01 -13.95 40.14
CA PRO A 33 2.98 -14.69 39.40
C PRO A 33 3.55 -15.82 38.54
N SER A 34 2.78 -16.91 38.42
CA SER A 34 3.09 -18.01 37.48
C SER A 34 3.02 -17.53 36.03
N GLN A 35 3.85 -18.11 35.16
CA GLN A 35 3.86 -17.83 33.72
C GLN A 35 2.45 -17.94 33.09
N VAL A 36 1.61 -18.86 33.60
CA VAL A 36 0.22 -19.05 33.16
C VAL A 36 -0.67 -17.86 33.56
N GLN A 37 -0.44 -17.28 34.74
CA GLN A 37 -1.21 -16.13 35.22
C GLN A 37 -0.86 -14.87 34.41
N ILE A 38 0.42 -14.67 34.09
CA ILE A 38 0.86 -13.55 33.24
C ILE A 38 0.33 -13.72 31.81
N ALA A 39 0.36 -14.94 31.27
CA ALA A 39 -0.19 -15.22 29.96
C ALA A 39 -1.72 -15.02 29.91
N ARG A 40 -2.46 -15.29 30.99
CA ARG A 40 -3.90 -15.01 31.06
C ARG A 40 -4.21 -13.52 31.16
N SER A 41 -3.43 -12.73 31.89
CA SER A 41 -3.67 -11.29 32.04
C SER A 41 -3.23 -10.46 30.83
N PHE A 42 -2.16 -10.88 30.15
CA PHE A 42 -1.57 -10.11 29.04
C PHE A 42 -1.61 -10.81 27.67
N GLY A 43 -1.93 -12.11 27.60
CA GLY A 43 -2.19 -12.84 26.37
C GLY A 43 -0.97 -13.38 25.59
N TYR A 44 0.25 -12.85 25.78
CA TYR A 44 1.35 -13.15 24.82
C TYR A 44 2.81 -12.98 25.34
N LEU A 45 3.16 -13.61 26.47
CA LEU A 45 4.50 -13.50 27.12
C LEU A 45 5.69 -14.07 26.31
N ARG A 46 5.55 -15.25 25.70
CA ARG A 46 6.68 -15.96 25.06
C ARG A 46 7.35 -15.18 23.93
N ARG A 47 6.56 -14.45 23.14
CA ARG A 47 7.07 -13.60 22.05
C ARG A 47 7.90 -12.42 22.57
N TYR A 48 7.61 -11.91 23.77
CA TYR A 48 8.40 -10.82 24.36
C TYR A 48 9.70 -11.32 24.96
N GLN A 49 9.68 -12.49 25.60
CA GLN A 49 10.89 -13.18 26.09
C GLN A 49 11.84 -13.49 24.93
N GLU A 50 11.35 -14.11 23.85
CA GLU A 50 12.17 -14.41 22.67
C GLU A 50 12.77 -13.15 22.03
N ARG A 51 12.03 -12.02 22.06
CA ARG A 51 12.56 -10.73 21.59
C ARG A 51 13.58 -10.12 22.55
N PHE A 52 13.39 -10.29 23.86
CA PHE A 52 14.35 -9.87 24.86
C PHE A 52 15.68 -10.61 24.71
N GLU A 53 15.60 -11.93 24.57
CA GLU A 53 16.77 -12.79 24.41
C GLU A 53 17.51 -12.47 23.09
N ALA A 54 16.77 -12.13 22.03
CA ALA A 54 17.35 -11.82 20.73
C ALA A 54 18.00 -10.43 20.63
N GLY A 55 17.61 -9.44 21.44
CA GLY A 55 18.12 -8.07 21.27
C GLY A 55 17.92 -7.11 22.46
N GLY A 56 17.71 -7.65 23.66
CA GLY A 56 17.55 -6.90 24.90
C GLY A 56 16.38 -5.91 24.85
N MET A 57 16.50 -4.82 25.62
CA MET A 57 15.49 -3.74 25.64
C MET A 57 15.35 -3.02 24.29
N GLY A 58 16.42 -2.98 23.48
CA GLY A 58 16.42 -2.35 22.16
C GLY A 58 15.52 -3.04 21.14
N ALA A 59 15.26 -4.34 21.31
CA ALA A 59 14.36 -5.11 20.42
C ALA A 59 12.88 -4.76 20.58
N TRP A 60 12.48 -4.07 21.65
CA TRP A 60 11.09 -3.63 21.88
C TRP A 60 10.85 -2.19 21.46
N ALA A 61 11.90 -1.38 21.46
CA ALA A 61 11.85 -0.08 20.83
C ALA A 61 11.49 -0.29 19.37
N ARG A 62 10.38 0.29 18.92
CA ARG A 62 10.19 0.47 17.49
C ARG A 62 11.38 1.31 17.03
N ASP A 63 12.13 0.85 16.03
CA ASP A 63 13.07 1.72 15.32
C ASP A 63 12.33 3.03 15.04
N ALA A 64 12.77 4.10 15.70
CA ALA A 64 12.23 5.44 15.50
C ALA A 64 12.72 5.90 14.12
N GLY A 65 12.05 5.41 13.09
CA GLY A 65 12.47 5.60 11.71
C GLY A 65 11.53 4.92 10.72
N ARG A 66 11.48 5.49 9.51
CA ARG A 66 10.87 4.87 8.33
C ARG A 66 11.38 3.44 8.26
N ARG A 67 10.49 2.44 8.42
CA ARG A 67 10.85 1.04 8.16
C ARG A 67 11.55 1.01 6.82
N VAL A 68 12.86 0.75 6.82
CA VAL A 68 13.56 0.39 5.59
C VAL A 68 12.78 -0.83 5.11
N GLY A 69 12.05 -0.66 4.02
CA GLY A 69 11.15 -1.68 3.53
C GLY A 69 11.97 -2.89 3.15
N THR A 70 12.19 -3.79 4.10
CA THR A 70 12.41 -5.20 3.81
C THR A 70 11.15 -5.59 3.07
N ARG A 71 11.22 -5.51 1.74
CA ARG A 71 10.18 -6.03 0.87
C ARG A 71 10.20 -7.52 1.12
N ILE A 72 9.45 -7.95 2.12
CA ILE A 72 9.12 -9.36 2.33
C ILE A 72 8.38 -9.71 1.05
N GLY A 73 9.11 -10.31 0.11
CA GLY A 73 8.57 -10.64 -1.21
C GLY A 73 7.26 -11.37 -1.02
N SER A 74 6.25 -10.95 -1.79
CA SER A 74 4.93 -11.59 -1.73
C SER A 74 5.09 -13.10 -1.85
N ARG A 75 4.15 -13.89 -1.29
CA ARG A 75 4.20 -15.36 -1.41
C ARG A 75 4.34 -15.81 -2.87
N LYS A 76 3.74 -15.05 -3.80
CA LYS A 76 3.85 -15.20 -5.26
C LYS A 76 5.27 -14.93 -5.79
N ASP A 77 5.97 -13.95 -5.23
CA ASP A 77 7.37 -13.68 -5.59
C ASP A 77 8.30 -14.81 -5.15
N ARG A 78 8.09 -15.36 -3.95
CA ARG A 78 8.84 -16.53 -3.46
C ARG A 78 8.60 -17.77 -4.33
N GLY A 79 7.36 -18.02 -4.77
CA GLY A 79 7.06 -19.12 -5.70
C GLY A 79 7.73 -18.96 -7.06
N ARG A 80 7.75 -17.73 -7.61
CA ARG A 80 8.47 -17.41 -8.85
C ARG A 80 9.98 -17.58 -8.70
N ASP A 81 10.56 -17.18 -7.56
CA ASP A 81 11.99 -17.37 -7.27
C ASP A 81 12.37 -18.86 -7.29
N GLN A 82 11.57 -19.70 -6.63
CA GLN A 82 11.77 -21.16 -6.64
C GLN A 82 11.68 -21.76 -8.04
N THR A 83 10.72 -21.29 -8.84
CA THR A 83 10.54 -21.77 -10.22
C THR A 83 11.74 -21.38 -11.10
N ILE A 84 12.26 -20.16 -10.93
CA ILE A 84 13.46 -19.69 -11.64
C ILE A 84 14.69 -20.52 -11.25
N LEU A 85 14.88 -20.83 -9.97
CA LEU A 85 15.96 -21.69 -9.50
C LEU A 85 15.84 -23.12 -10.07
N HIS A 86 14.64 -23.69 -10.08
CA HIS A 86 14.37 -25.02 -10.66
C HIS A 86 14.62 -25.08 -12.17
N LEU A 87 14.28 -24.02 -12.91
CA LEU A 87 14.60 -23.96 -14.34
C LEU A 87 16.10 -23.78 -14.58
N LYS A 88 16.81 -23.17 -13.62
CA LYS A 88 18.27 -23.05 -13.66
C LYS A 88 19.01 -24.33 -13.33
N THR A 89 18.53 -25.13 -12.37
CA THR A 89 19.08 -26.47 -12.13
C THR A 89 18.88 -27.40 -13.33
N LYS A 90 17.82 -27.18 -14.13
CA LYS A 90 17.57 -27.86 -15.41
C LYS A 90 18.43 -27.35 -16.59
N GLY A 91 19.37 -26.44 -16.37
CA GLY A 91 20.29 -25.95 -17.40
C GLY A 91 19.70 -24.95 -18.40
N MET A 92 18.51 -24.38 -18.15
CA MET A 92 17.91 -23.44 -19.10
C MET A 92 18.64 -22.08 -19.15
N SER A 93 18.73 -21.53 -20.35
CA SER A 93 19.29 -20.18 -20.58
C SER A 93 18.37 -19.10 -19.99
N ASN A 94 18.93 -17.93 -19.66
CA ASN A 94 18.14 -16.81 -19.10
C ASN A 94 17.03 -16.36 -20.06
N ARG A 95 17.30 -16.41 -21.37
CA ARG A 95 16.35 -16.06 -22.44
C ARG A 95 15.20 -17.06 -22.55
N ALA A 96 15.47 -18.36 -22.39
CA ALA A 96 14.42 -19.38 -22.39
C ALA A 96 13.49 -19.25 -21.17
N ILE A 97 14.06 -18.97 -19.99
CA ILE A 97 13.29 -18.73 -18.76
C ILE A 97 12.45 -17.45 -18.90
N ALA A 98 12.99 -16.40 -19.55
CA ALA A 98 12.27 -15.15 -19.85
C ALA A 98 11.03 -15.40 -20.71
N GLY A 99 11.19 -16.12 -21.82
CA GLY A 99 10.08 -16.48 -22.70
C GLY A 99 9.01 -17.29 -21.99
N ARG A 100 9.40 -18.27 -21.15
CA ARG A 100 8.46 -19.13 -20.43
C ARG A 100 7.68 -18.44 -19.33
N LEU A 101 8.27 -17.43 -18.68
CA LEU A 101 7.63 -16.69 -17.58
C LEU A 101 6.97 -15.37 -18.04
N GLY A 102 7.13 -14.97 -19.30
CA GLY A 102 6.63 -13.69 -19.82
C GLY A 102 7.35 -12.49 -19.20
N VAL A 103 8.63 -12.63 -18.84
CA VAL A 103 9.41 -11.62 -18.11
C VAL A 103 10.67 -11.28 -18.91
N VAL A 104 11.09 -10.01 -18.90
CA VAL A 104 12.32 -9.57 -19.57
C VAL A 104 13.56 -10.26 -18.97
N GLU A 105 14.50 -10.69 -19.81
CA GLU A 105 15.74 -11.38 -19.40
C GLU A 105 16.53 -10.62 -18.31
N LYS A 106 16.55 -9.28 -18.38
CA LYS A 106 17.19 -8.39 -17.39
C LYS A 106 16.60 -8.58 -15.98
N ALA A 107 15.29 -8.83 -15.87
CA ALA A 107 14.63 -9.05 -14.59
C ALA A 107 15.02 -10.41 -13.98
N ILE A 108 15.18 -11.45 -14.79
CA ILE A 108 15.70 -12.75 -14.33
C ILE A 108 17.13 -12.62 -13.86
N ARG A 109 18.02 -11.94 -14.61
CA ARG A 109 19.40 -11.67 -14.17
C ARG A 109 19.44 -10.93 -12.83
N LYS A 110 18.60 -9.90 -12.65
CA LYS A 110 18.50 -9.15 -11.39
C LYS A 110 18.00 -10.02 -10.23
N ARG A 111 17.04 -10.91 -10.49
CA ARG A 111 16.46 -11.81 -9.49
C ARG A 111 17.44 -12.92 -9.09
N LEU A 112 18.15 -13.52 -10.03
CA LEU A 112 19.22 -14.49 -9.77
C LEU A 112 20.37 -13.87 -8.95
N ARG A 113 20.76 -12.62 -9.23
CA ARG A 113 21.75 -11.90 -8.40
C ARG A 113 21.27 -11.71 -6.96
N ARG A 114 19.99 -11.39 -6.75
CA ARG A 114 19.41 -11.25 -5.41
C ARG A 114 19.34 -12.57 -4.65
N LEU A 115 19.10 -13.67 -5.37
CA LEU A 115 19.05 -15.02 -4.80
C LEU A 115 20.45 -15.63 -4.60
N GLY A 116 21.52 -14.91 -4.92
CA GLY A 116 22.89 -15.42 -4.78
C GLY A 116 23.24 -16.57 -5.73
N TRP A 117 22.51 -16.73 -6.84
CA TRP A 117 22.77 -17.81 -7.79
C TRP A 117 24.12 -17.59 -8.48
N LYS A 118 25.08 -18.47 -8.19
CA LYS A 118 26.38 -18.52 -8.86
C LYS A 118 26.28 -19.52 -10.03
N PRO A 119 26.67 -19.16 -11.26
CA PRO A 119 26.77 -20.12 -12.32
C PRO A 119 27.85 -21.14 -11.96
N SER A 120 27.49 -22.41 -11.90
CA SER A 120 28.47 -23.51 -11.86
C SER A 120 29.28 -23.44 -13.16
N GLY A 121 30.55 -23.08 -13.09
CA GLY A 121 31.47 -23.22 -14.23
C GLY A 121 32.17 -24.58 -14.20
N PRO A 122 32.81 -25.03 -15.29
CA PRO A 122 32.50 -24.82 -16.70
C PRO A 122 32.22 -26.17 -17.40
N ILE A 123 31.20 -26.26 -18.25
CA ILE A 123 31.20 -27.30 -19.30
C ILE A 123 31.93 -26.69 -20.48
N ALA A 124 33.11 -27.25 -20.77
CA ALA A 124 33.91 -26.92 -21.94
C ALA A 124 33.03 -26.91 -23.20
N GLN A 125 32.97 -25.75 -23.86
CA GLN A 125 32.55 -25.67 -25.25
C GLN A 125 33.82 -25.42 -26.07
N PRO A 126 34.14 -26.24 -27.06
CA PRO A 126 35.30 -26.00 -27.90
C PRO A 126 35.11 -24.69 -28.67
N CYS A 127 36.14 -23.85 -28.58
CA CYS A 127 36.32 -22.65 -29.39
C CYS A 127 36.08 -22.94 -30.87
N LEU A 128 35.27 -22.11 -31.52
CA LEU A 128 35.47 -21.78 -32.92
C LEU A 128 35.65 -20.26 -33.02
N SER A 129 36.89 -19.88 -33.22
CA SER A 129 37.35 -18.53 -33.51
C SER A 129 36.80 -18.09 -34.86
N PHE A 130 36.31 -16.86 -34.95
CA PHE A 130 36.18 -16.17 -36.23
C PHE A 130 36.67 -14.73 -36.05
N GLU A 131 37.66 -14.38 -36.86
CA GLU A 131 38.46 -13.15 -36.81
C GLU A 131 37.64 -11.89 -37.10
N GLN A 132 38.07 -10.81 -36.42
CA GLN A 132 37.69 -9.43 -36.68
C GLN A 132 38.16 -8.97 -38.06
N GLN A 133 37.34 -8.15 -38.71
CA GLN A 133 37.86 -7.03 -39.48
C GLN A 133 37.09 -5.75 -39.16
N THR A 134 37.88 -4.79 -38.70
CA THR A 134 37.60 -3.40 -38.36
C THR A 134 37.21 -2.60 -39.61
N THR A 135 36.34 -1.61 -39.47
CA THR A 135 36.58 -0.22 -39.93
C THR A 135 35.46 0.71 -39.44
N ALA A 136 35.89 1.86 -38.94
CA ALA A 136 35.09 3.00 -38.55
C ALA A 136 34.51 3.72 -39.78
N ASP A 137 33.35 4.36 -39.68
CA ASP A 137 33.28 5.83 -39.70
C ASP A 137 31.87 6.41 -39.41
N ALA A 138 31.91 7.61 -38.81
CA ALA A 138 31.06 8.80 -38.93
C ALA A 138 29.50 8.79 -38.90
N VAL A 139 28.98 9.53 -37.88
CA VAL A 139 28.11 10.73 -37.95
C VAL A 139 26.82 10.69 -38.81
N SER A 140 25.64 10.82 -38.18
CA SER A 140 24.94 12.12 -38.01
C SER A 140 23.50 11.99 -37.51
N ALA A 141 23.09 13.00 -36.76
CA ALA A 141 21.74 13.25 -36.28
C ALA A 141 20.84 13.84 -37.38
N VAL A 142 19.54 13.55 -37.34
CA VAL A 142 18.49 14.40 -37.93
C VAL A 142 17.28 14.40 -37.00
N GLU A 143 16.97 15.58 -36.47
CA GLU A 143 15.68 15.96 -35.88
C GLU A 143 14.64 16.12 -36.99
N VAL A 144 13.39 15.69 -36.73
CA VAL A 144 12.22 16.22 -37.43
C VAL A 144 11.17 16.59 -36.39
N THR A 145 10.75 17.83 -36.49
CA THR A 145 9.83 18.60 -35.67
C THR A 145 8.36 18.26 -35.92
N ALA A 146 7.58 18.41 -34.85
CA ALA A 146 6.20 18.90 -34.72
C ALA A 146 5.17 18.65 -35.83
N SER A 147 3.96 18.23 -35.41
CA SER A 147 2.76 19.05 -35.58
C SER A 147 1.58 18.55 -34.75
N ALA A 148 0.98 19.49 -34.02
CA ALA A 148 -0.29 19.40 -33.35
C ALA A 148 -1.45 19.51 -34.35
N GLN A 149 -2.55 18.80 -34.09
CA GLN A 149 -3.88 19.16 -34.61
C GLN A 149 -4.91 18.97 -33.50
N GLY A 150 -5.49 20.10 -33.09
CA GLY A 150 -6.71 20.14 -32.31
C GLY A 150 -7.93 20.06 -33.22
N ILE A 151 -9.01 19.51 -32.69
CA ILE A 151 -10.39 19.65 -33.20
C ILE A 151 -11.25 19.74 -31.94
N SER A 152 -11.61 20.96 -31.56
CA SER A 152 -12.93 21.57 -31.75
C SER A 152 -14.01 20.92 -30.89
N GLY A 153 -14.53 21.73 -29.97
CA GLY A 153 -15.62 21.36 -29.10
C GLY A 153 -16.93 21.15 -29.85
N ASN A 154 -17.83 20.43 -29.18
CA ASN A 154 -19.25 20.63 -29.29
C ASN A 154 -19.90 20.25 -27.97
N ALA A 155 -20.47 21.25 -27.29
CA ALA A 155 -21.53 21.02 -26.32
C ALA A 155 -22.81 20.63 -27.08
N PRO A 156 -23.65 19.79 -26.47
CA PRO A 156 -25.00 20.29 -26.19
C PRO A 156 -25.43 20.01 -24.75
N GLY A 157 -26.21 20.95 -24.22
CA GLY A 157 -26.93 20.79 -22.96
C GLY A 157 -28.15 19.86 -23.06
N ALA A 158 -28.89 19.82 -21.95
CA ALA A 158 -29.99 18.91 -21.59
C ALA A 158 -29.47 17.57 -21.01
N THR A 159 -29.95 17.03 -19.88
CA THR A 159 -31.20 17.26 -19.15
C THR A 159 -31.03 16.72 -17.71
N ALA A 160 -31.88 17.15 -16.79
CA ALA A 160 -31.83 16.94 -15.35
C ALA A 160 -32.03 15.49 -14.83
N GLU A 161 -31.96 14.48 -15.70
CA GLU A 161 -32.26 13.07 -15.37
C GLU A 161 -31.05 12.31 -14.80
N ARG A 162 -29.83 12.87 -14.88
CA ARG A 162 -28.58 12.13 -14.59
C ARG A 162 -28.23 12.02 -13.11
N GLY A 163 -28.85 12.85 -12.26
CA GLY A 163 -28.62 12.81 -10.81
C GLY A 163 -29.20 11.56 -10.15
N GLU A 164 -30.25 10.98 -10.74
CA GLU A 164 -30.93 9.81 -10.21
C GLU A 164 -30.14 8.52 -10.46
N GLU A 165 -29.50 8.37 -11.62
CA GLU A 165 -28.68 7.20 -11.97
C GLU A 165 -27.45 7.06 -11.04
N ASP A 166 -26.75 8.17 -10.77
CA ASP A 166 -25.58 8.17 -9.86
C ASP A 166 -26.00 8.00 -8.39
N ALA A 167 -27.21 8.44 -8.00
CA ALA A 167 -27.79 8.19 -6.69
C ALA A 167 -28.22 6.72 -6.52
N LEU A 168 -28.78 6.11 -7.57
CA LEU A 168 -29.17 4.70 -7.62
C LEU A 168 -27.94 3.79 -7.57
N GLU A 169 -26.89 4.09 -8.34
CA GLU A 169 -25.59 3.39 -8.28
C GLU A 169 -24.94 3.53 -6.88
N ALA A 170 -25.08 4.70 -6.24
CA ALA A 170 -24.60 4.92 -4.88
C ALA A 170 -25.43 4.16 -3.82
N GLU A 171 -26.74 3.96 -4.03
CA GLU A 171 -27.56 3.11 -3.18
C GLU A 171 -27.27 1.62 -3.38
N LEU A 172 -27.07 1.17 -4.61
CA LEU A 172 -26.73 -0.22 -4.92
C LEU A 172 -25.34 -0.63 -4.39
N THR A 173 -24.46 0.35 -4.16
CA THR A 173 -23.15 0.15 -3.52
C THR A 173 -23.14 0.42 -2.01
N ARG A 174 -24.26 0.81 -1.39
CA ARG A 174 -24.42 0.85 0.08
C ARG A 174 -24.73 -0.54 0.61
N LEU A 175 -23.69 -1.36 0.73
CA LEU A 175 -23.80 -2.70 1.31
C LEU A 175 -23.58 -2.69 2.83
N ASP A 176 -22.77 -1.77 3.34
CA ASP A 176 -22.58 -1.58 4.79
C ASP A 176 -23.55 -0.52 5.36
N PRO A 177 -24.33 -0.85 6.40
CA PRO A 177 -25.22 0.11 7.06
C PRO A 177 -24.50 0.98 8.11
N ASP A 178 -23.37 0.54 8.65
CA ASP A 178 -22.61 1.30 9.65
C ASP A 178 -21.54 2.20 8.98
N PRO A 179 -21.62 3.54 9.12
CA PRO A 179 -20.60 4.43 8.55
C PRO A 179 -19.22 4.30 9.23
N LEU A 180 -19.15 3.80 10.46
CA LEU A 180 -17.89 3.66 11.21
C LEU A 180 -17.19 2.33 10.94
N ASP A 181 -17.94 1.29 10.58
CA ASP A 181 -17.41 -0.01 10.18
C ASP A 181 -17.75 -0.32 8.71
N ARG A 182 -16.82 0.08 7.82
CA ARG A 182 -16.89 -0.21 6.38
C ARG A 182 -16.04 -1.39 5.97
N SER A 183 -15.98 -2.42 6.81
CA SER A 183 -15.10 -3.58 6.58
C SER A 183 -15.55 -4.42 5.39
N THR A 184 -16.85 -4.48 5.09
CA THR A 184 -17.38 -5.26 3.96
C THR A 184 -17.03 -4.63 2.63
N ASP A 185 -17.22 -3.31 2.49
CA ASP A 185 -16.82 -2.54 1.30
C ASP A 185 -15.31 -2.67 1.04
N ARG A 186 -14.49 -2.63 2.09
CA ARG A 186 -13.04 -2.84 1.98
C ARG A 186 -12.70 -4.26 1.52
N LEU A 187 -13.47 -5.26 1.96
CA LEU A 187 -13.30 -6.63 1.51
C LEU A 187 -13.68 -6.76 0.03
N LEU A 188 -14.83 -6.23 -0.37
CA LEU A 188 -15.30 -6.26 -1.76
C LEU A 188 -14.34 -5.55 -2.70
N ALA A 189 -13.80 -4.40 -2.29
CA ALA A 189 -12.77 -3.68 -3.05
C ALA A 189 -11.52 -4.55 -3.25
N LYS A 190 -11.05 -5.24 -2.19
CA LYS A 190 -9.91 -6.15 -2.28
C LYS A 190 -10.17 -7.36 -3.18
N MET A 191 -11.42 -7.83 -3.21
CA MET A 191 -11.86 -8.91 -4.09
C MET A 191 -12.07 -8.46 -5.53
N GLY A 192 -12.02 -7.15 -5.78
CA GLY A 192 -12.22 -6.56 -7.10
C GLY A 192 -13.68 -6.46 -7.52
N LEU A 193 -14.62 -6.55 -6.56
CA LEU A 193 -16.06 -6.61 -6.82
C LEU A 193 -16.75 -5.23 -6.82
N ILE A 194 -16.08 -4.20 -6.31
CA ILE A 194 -16.55 -2.81 -6.35
C ILE A 194 -15.47 -1.91 -6.95
N GLU A 195 -15.90 -0.92 -7.74
CA GLU A 195 -15.02 0.09 -8.32
C GLU A 195 -14.81 1.31 -7.40
N ASP A 196 -15.87 1.72 -6.70
CA ASP A 196 -15.86 2.84 -5.76
C ASP A 196 -16.90 2.55 -4.68
N ALA A 197 -16.53 2.73 -3.40
CA ALA A 197 -17.49 2.60 -2.32
C ALA A 197 -18.26 3.92 -2.16
N ALA A 198 -19.59 3.88 -2.14
CA ALA A 198 -20.41 5.09 -1.98
C ALA A 198 -20.10 5.80 -0.65
N PRO A 199 -19.99 7.13 -0.60
CA PRO A 199 -19.76 7.84 0.66
C PRO A 199 -20.97 7.69 1.60
N ILE A 200 -20.69 7.42 2.87
CA ILE A 200 -21.67 7.33 3.95
C ILE A 200 -21.24 8.32 5.03
N PHE A 201 -22.16 9.16 5.48
CA PHE A 201 -21.89 10.19 6.48
C PHE A 201 -22.41 9.74 7.85
N ALA A 202 -21.57 9.85 8.88
CA ALA A 202 -21.96 9.65 10.27
C ALA A 202 -22.23 11.00 10.94
N PRO A 203 -23.15 11.06 11.93
CA PRO A 203 -23.26 12.23 12.79
C PRO A 203 -21.96 12.41 13.60
N ALA A 204 -21.44 13.64 13.63
CA ALA A 204 -20.27 14.00 14.42
C ALA A 204 -20.44 15.42 14.98
N ALA A 205 -19.97 15.64 16.21
CA ALA A 205 -19.99 16.94 16.86
C ALA A 205 -18.62 17.62 16.78
N ASN A 206 -18.62 18.96 16.67
CA ASN A 206 -17.41 19.78 16.70
C ASN A 206 -16.34 19.39 15.66
N LEU A 207 -16.76 19.03 14.44
CA LEU A 207 -15.83 18.80 13.34
C LEU A 207 -15.11 20.10 13.00
N PRO A 208 -13.78 20.16 13.16
CA PRO A 208 -13.00 21.26 12.63
C PRO A 208 -13.21 21.36 11.11
N MET A 209 -13.02 22.57 10.58
CA MET A 209 -13.11 22.85 9.14
C MET A 209 -14.39 22.36 8.43
N ALA A 210 -15.49 22.10 9.17
CA ALA A 210 -16.74 21.57 8.63
C ALA A 210 -17.34 22.46 7.52
N GLY A 211 -16.98 23.74 7.49
CA GLY A 211 -17.33 24.67 6.40
C GLY A 211 -16.89 24.18 5.02
N ALA A 212 -15.83 23.37 4.90
CA ALA A 212 -15.43 22.77 3.63
C ALA A 212 -16.49 21.81 3.06
N LEU A 213 -17.28 21.16 3.92
CA LEU A 213 -18.36 20.28 3.49
C LEU A 213 -19.53 21.05 2.83
N LEU A 214 -19.66 22.35 3.09
CA LEU A 214 -20.63 23.22 2.41
C LEU A 214 -20.34 23.38 0.91
N ALA A 215 -19.12 23.08 0.47
CA ALA A 215 -18.77 23.06 -0.94
C ALA A 215 -19.21 21.78 -1.67
N ILE A 216 -19.66 20.74 -0.95
CA ILE A 216 -20.07 19.47 -1.58
C ILE A 216 -21.29 19.67 -2.50
N PRO A 217 -22.38 20.34 -2.09
CA PRO A 217 -23.52 20.57 -2.97
C PRO A 217 -23.16 21.36 -4.23
N SER A 218 -22.32 22.40 -4.11
CA SER A 218 -21.87 23.18 -5.27
C SER A 218 -20.96 22.37 -6.19
N LEU A 219 -20.11 21.49 -5.64
CA LEU A 219 -19.30 20.56 -6.42
C LEU A 219 -20.16 19.57 -7.20
N VAL A 220 -21.20 19.01 -6.58
CA VAL A 220 -22.14 18.10 -7.27
C VAL A 220 -22.89 18.84 -8.37
N ALA A 221 -23.40 20.04 -8.08
CA ALA A 221 -24.12 20.89 -9.05
C ALA A 221 -23.23 21.32 -10.23
N SER A 222 -21.92 21.48 -10.02
CA SER A 222 -20.98 21.87 -11.07
C SER A 222 -20.79 20.81 -12.17
N GLY A 223 -21.19 19.56 -11.93
CA GLY A 223 -21.04 18.47 -12.89
C GLY A 223 -19.59 18.01 -13.14
N VAL A 224 -18.63 18.48 -12.34
CA VAL A 224 -17.20 18.12 -12.48
C VAL A 224 -16.97 16.61 -12.34
N LEU A 225 -17.73 15.94 -11.46
CA LEU A 225 -17.55 14.49 -11.21
C LEU A 225 -17.99 13.62 -12.41
N PRO A 226 -19.19 13.80 -13.00
CA PRO A 226 -19.55 13.14 -14.26
C PRO A 226 -18.59 13.39 -15.41
N ILE A 227 -18.13 14.64 -15.56
CA ILE A 227 -17.16 15.01 -16.61
C ILE A 227 -15.84 14.27 -16.39
N ALA A 228 -15.35 14.24 -15.16
CA ALA A 228 -14.12 13.52 -14.84
C ALA A 228 -14.25 12.00 -15.08
N ARG A 229 -15.40 11.40 -14.75
CA ARG A 229 -15.67 9.98 -15.07
C ARG A 229 -15.65 9.72 -16.58
N LYS A 230 -16.17 10.64 -17.40
CA LYS A 230 -16.07 10.53 -18.87
C LYS A 230 -14.64 10.65 -19.39
N LEU A 231 -13.84 11.55 -18.83
CA LEU A 231 -12.48 11.83 -19.29
C LEU A 231 -11.46 10.79 -18.83
N TYR A 232 -11.55 10.36 -17.57
CA TYR A 232 -10.57 9.48 -16.94
C TYR A 232 -11.06 8.03 -16.78
N GLY A 233 -12.36 7.76 -16.99
CA GLY A 233 -12.94 6.43 -16.81
C GLY A 233 -13.07 6.05 -15.34
N SER A 234 -12.74 4.79 -15.02
CA SER A 234 -12.64 4.30 -13.65
C SER A 234 -11.17 4.02 -13.29
N LEU A 235 -10.84 4.13 -12.00
CA LEU A 235 -9.50 3.76 -11.47
C LEU A 235 -9.34 2.25 -11.28
N GLY A 236 -10.35 1.46 -11.68
CA GLY A 236 -10.47 0.04 -11.40
C GLY A 236 -10.97 -0.25 -9.97
N PRO A 237 -10.97 -1.53 -9.56
CA PRO A 237 -11.56 -1.93 -8.30
C PRO A 237 -10.83 -1.39 -7.06
N ALA A 238 -11.49 -0.52 -6.31
CA ALA A 238 -10.93 0.14 -5.14
C ALA A 238 -12.01 0.52 -4.12
N PHE A 239 -11.57 0.75 -2.88
CA PHE A 239 -12.45 1.33 -1.87
C PHE A 239 -12.65 2.83 -2.11
N TYR A 240 -11.58 3.52 -2.52
CA TYR A 240 -11.60 4.92 -2.96
C TYR A 240 -11.38 4.97 -4.48
N GLY A 241 -12.44 5.17 -5.24
CA GLY A 241 -12.42 5.32 -6.70
C GLY A 241 -12.15 6.75 -7.17
N LEU A 242 -12.41 7.00 -8.45
CA LEU A 242 -12.11 8.28 -9.11
C LEU A 242 -12.89 9.44 -8.48
N ARG A 243 -14.18 9.22 -8.21
CA ARG A 243 -15.04 10.24 -7.60
C ARG A 243 -14.51 10.69 -6.24
N THR A 244 -14.24 9.74 -5.35
CA THR A 244 -13.79 10.03 -3.97
C THR A 244 -12.40 10.67 -3.95
N THR A 245 -11.49 10.23 -4.82
CA THR A 245 -10.15 10.86 -4.96
C THR A 245 -10.22 12.30 -5.45
N LEU A 246 -11.06 12.61 -6.44
CA LEU A 246 -11.23 13.98 -6.94
C LEU A 246 -11.87 14.90 -5.91
N VAL A 247 -12.91 14.43 -5.21
CA VAL A 247 -13.53 15.18 -4.10
C VAL A 247 -12.49 15.48 -3.03
N ALA A 248 -11.66 14.50 -2.65
CA ALA A 248 -10.60 14.71 -1.68
C ALA A 248 -9.59 15.79 -2.13
N TYR A 249 -9.14 15.77 -3.38
CA TYR A 249 -8.21 16.78 -3.89
C TYR A 249 -8.83 18.18 -3.97
N LEU A 250 -10.10 18.29 -4.34
CA LEU A 250 -10.79 19.58 -4.37
C LEU A 250 -10.97 20.13 -2.95
N LEU A 251 -11.35 19.30 -1.99
CA LEU A 251 -11.43 19.70 -0.59
C LEU A 251 -10.07 20.14 -0.06
N LEU A 252 -8.99 19.40 -0.36
CA LEU A 252 -7.62 19.83 -0.02
C LEU A 252 -7.28 21.20 -0.62
N ALA A 253 -7.68 21.45 -1.87
CA ALA A 253 -7.47 22.74 -2.52
C ALA A 253 -8.26 23.87 -1.82
N LEU A 254 -9.52 23.61 -1.44
CA LEU A 254 -10.35 24.57 -0.69
C LEU A 254 -9.80 24.85 0.70
N LEU A 255 -9.26 23.82 1.36
CA LEU A 255 -8.57 23.95 2.65
C LEU A 255 -7.18 24.56 2.53
N ARG A 256 -6.73 24.89 1.31
CA ARG A 256 -5.41 25.45 1.00
C ARG A 256 -4.27 24.55 1.50
N ILE A 257 -4.47 23.23 1.44
CA ILE A 257 -3.47 22.21 1.77
C ILE A 257 -2.81 21.77 0.44
N PRO A 258 -1.60 22.25 0.12
CA PRO A 258 -0.99 22.05 -1.20
C PRO A 258 -0.43 20.65 -1.42
N ARG A 259 -0.23 19.88 -0.35
CA ARG A 259 0.43 18.58 -0.37
C ARG A 259 -0.47 17.51 0.23
N PRO A 260 -0.78 16.43 -0.50
CA PRO A 260 -1.61 15.35 0.04
C PRO A 260 -0.91 14.59 1.18
N GLU A 261 0.43 14.71 1.32
CA GLU A 261 1.14 14.12 2.45
C GLU A 261 0.84 14.82 3.79
N ALA A 262 0.42 16.09 3.75
CA ALA A 262 0.10 16.87 4.95
C ALA A 262 -1.13 16.32 5.70
N LEU A 263 -1.93 15.46 5.08
CA LEU A 263 -3.03 14.72 5.74
C LEU A 263 -2.56 13.75 6.83
N LYS A 264 -1.26 13.44 6.92
CA LYS A 264 -0.71 12.53 7.93
C LYS A 264 -0.41 13.21 9.27
N GLU A 265 -0.28 14.53 9.27
CA GLU A 265 0.12 15.31 10.44
C GLU A 265 -1.04 15.57 11.41
N PRO A 266 -2.25 15.91 10.94
CA PRO A 266 -3.40 16.04 11.83
C PRO A 266 -4.07 14.67 12.04
N ALA A 267 -4.46 14.37 13.28
CA ALA A 267 -5.26 13.18 13.52
C ALA A 267 -6.62 13.33 12.81
N PRO A 268 -7.18 12.27 12.22
CA PRO A 268 -8.43 12.36 11.44
C PRO A 268 -9.64 12.78 12.27
N ALA A 269 -9.59 12.68 13.60
CA ALA A 269 -10.61 13.18 14.51
C ALA A 269 -10.38 14.64 14.97
N THR A 270 -9.26 15.24 14.56
CA THR A 270 -8.85 16.61 14.90
C THR A 270 -8.76 17.52 13.67
N LEU A 271 -9.14 17.01 12.48
CA LEU A 271 -9.46 17.78 11.28
C LEU A 271 -10.95 17.99 11.17
#